data_AF-A0AAE1IEW4-F1
#
_entry.id   AF-A0AAE1IEW4-F1
#
_cell.length_a   1.000
_cell.length_b   1.000
_cell.length_c   1.000
_cell.angle_alpha   90.00
_cell.angle_beta   90.00
_cell.angle_gamma   90.00
#
_symmetry.space_group_name_H-M   'P 1'
#
loop_
_entity.id
_entity.type
_entity.pdbx_description
1 polymer ?
#
loop_
_entity_poly.entity_id
_entity_poly.type
_entity_poly.pdbx_seq_one_letter_code
_entity_poly.pdbx_strand_id
1 'polypeptide(L)'
;MLQCINNINTSQKSTKTRDHSLLQQQQQQQQQQHFCPAQSRAAQSRDGSSRGRTAVQSPRRGNCVSPKTRQANRVKSLCASHRNTRIHSFTHSLPKLTITNDDNNNTVARLRKTIKIECSTILSSPSIKEALVSSLNPQPSPKSAALRPRKPRKSVDRDEQLLLARSKQQEAYNQQCLYRISASVTAFKVHDPDPNAVDGGHVLGLRFEVMTRGQFLQPYYVMLNRPYANSGKTLRVHRHTVPPAIPLPGLAARHLPVPKQQLDKDSSIAPPKQDLEGFVKSLRREIMRYHNRLGVSADLRRSLGAHSRAAAADGSSLPSNTIVDVSIADTEAKQIRLTWADERNGRLVMDDDGKVVKFMVFGAEGRDWETTKQLTDSQGRVEDVAKMLEEYAAGRES
;
A
#
# COMPACT_ATOMS: atom_id res chain seq x y z
N MET A 1 -8.03 -29.28 -7.79
CA MET A 1 -6.89 -28.36 -7.53
C MET A 1 -5.59 -28.83 -8.19
N LEU A 2 -5.27 -30.13 -8.21
CA LEU A 2 -4.08 -30.69 -8.91
C LEU A 2 -4.16 -30.68 -10.46
N GLN A 3 -5.36 -30.71 -11.06
CA GLN A 3 -5.52 -30.61 -12.52
C GLN A 3 -5.29 -29.20 -13.09
N CYS A 4 -5.43 -28.14 -12.29
CA CYS A 4 -5.14 -26.76 -12.74
C CYS A 4 -3.64 -26.45 -12.79
N ILE A 5 -2.81 -27.19 -12.05
CA ILE A 5 -1.36 -26.97 -11.99
C ILE A 5 -0.68 -27.56 -13.25
N ASN A 6 -1.17 -28.69 -13.78
CA ASN A 6 -0.59 -29.32 -14.97
C ASN A 6 -0.83 -28.54 -16.27
N ASN A 7 -1.94 -27.82 -16.40
CA ASN A 7 -2.22 -27.00 -17.60
C ASN A 7 -1.40 -25.70 -17.70
N ILE A 8 -0.83 -25.22 -16.59
CA ILE A 8 0.04 -24.04 -16.59
C ILE A 8 1.44 -24.39 -17.10
N ASN A 9 1.94 -25.59 -16.81
CA ASN A 9 3.29 -26.02 -17.19
C ASN A 9 3.42 -26.34 -18.70
N THR A 10 2.34 -26.78 -19.36
CA THR A 10 2.34 -27.04 -20.82
C THR A 10 2.26 -25.75 -21.63
N SER A 11 1.58 -24.71 -21.13
CA SER A 11 1.49 -23.40 -21.78
C SER A 11 2.84 -22.64 -21.76
N GLN A 12 3.63 -22.78 -20.69
CA GLN A 12 4.96 -22.13 -20.59
C GLN A 12 6.05 -22.74 -21.48
N LYS A 13 5.92 -24.01 -21.92
CA LYS A 13 6.87 -24.61 -22.88
C LYS A 13 6.64 -24.13 -24.31
N SER A 14 5.42 -23.73 -24.67
CA SER A 14 5.08 -23.24 -26.01
C SER A 14 5.53 -21.79 -26.25
N THR A 15 5.53 -20.95 -25.21
CA THR A 15 5.95 -19.54 -25.32
C THR A 15 7.47 -19.38 -25.44
N LYS A 16 8.27 -20.23 -24.78
CA LYS A 16 9.74 -20.18 -24.88
C LYS A 16 10.28 -20.45 -26.28
N THR A 17 9.59 -21.24 -27.11
CA THR A 17 10.04 -21.55 -28.48
C THR A 17 9.75 -20.41 -29.47
N ARG A 18 8.73 -19.58 -29.21
CA ARG A 18 8.39 -18.41 -30.05
C ARG A 18 9.29 -17.21 -29.77
N ASP A 19 9.73 -17.02 -28.53
CA ASP A 19 10.62 -15.89 -28.18
C ASP A 19 12.03 -16.07 -28.77
N HIS A 20 12.49 -17.32 -28.95
CA HIS A 20 13.80 -17.61 -29.53
C HIS A 20 13.88 -17.32 -31.04
N SER A 21 12.78 -17.46 -31.79
CA SER A 21 12.77 -17.13 -33.23
C SER A 21 12.66 -15.62 -33.48
N LEU A 22 11.95 -14.89 -32.61
CA LEU A 22 11.84 -13.42 -32.67
C LEU A 22 13.17 -12.73 -32.34
N LEU A 23 13.95 -13.23 -31.37
CA LEU A 23 15.29 -12.69 -31.10
C LEU A 23 16.27 -12.92 -32.26
N GLN A 24 16.16 -14.08 -32.94
CA GLN A 24 17.04 -14.41 -34.06
C GLN A 24 16.72 -13.58 -35.31
N GLN A 25 15.44 -13.26 -35.53
CA GLN A 25 15.00 -12.37 -36.60
C GLN A 25 15.38 -10.90 -36.34
N GLN A 26 15.39 -10.47 -35.08
CA GLN A 26 15.82 -9.12 -34.69
C GLN A 26 17.35 -8.94 -34.78
N GLN A 27 18.14 -9.98 -34.52
CA GLN A 27 19.59 -9.95 -34.73
C GLN A 27 19.97 -9.89 -36.21
N GLN A 28 19.24 -10.56 -37.11
CA GLN A 28 19.47 -10.45 -38.55
C GLN A 28 19.13 -9.06 -39.12
N GLN A 29 18.14 -8.36 -38.57
CA GLN A 29 17.81 -7.00 -39.00
C GLN A 29 18.85 -5.96 -38.53
N GLN A 30 19.49 -6.16 -37.38
CA GLN A 30 20.56 -5.26 -36.91
C GLN A 30 21.86 -5.40 -37.71
N GLN A 31 22.17 -6.58 -38.26
CA GLN A 31 23.35 -6.76 -39.10
C GLN A 31 23.23 -6.10 -40.48
N GLN A 32 22.00 -5.84 -40.97
CA GLN A 32 21.79 -5.18 -42.27
C GLN A 32 21.88 -3.65 -42.21
N GLN A 33 21.90 -3.02 -41.03
CA GLN A 33 21.98 -1.56 -40.89
C GLN A 33 23.42 -1.02 -40.76
N HIS A 34 24.45 -1.87 -40.75
CA HIS A 34 25.85 -1.46 -40.56
C HIS A 34 26.72 -1.48 -41.82
N PHE A 35 26.13 -1.45 -43.02
CA PHE A 35 26.89 -1.33 -44.27
C PHE A 35 26.47 -0.09 -45.08
N CYS A 36 27.06 1.06 -44.76
CA CYS A 36 27.29 2.16 -45.70
C CYS A 36 28.39 3.10 -45.15
N PRO A 37 29.44 3.43 -45.92
CA PRO A 37 30.61 4.15 -45.41
C PRO A 37 30.43 5.68 -45.52
N ALA A 38 30.71 6.39 -44.43
CA ALA A 38 30.79 7.86 -44.44
C ALA A 38 32.21 8.31 -44.79
N GLN A 39 32.31 9.12 -45.84
CA GLN A 39 33.52 9.77 -46.31
C GLN A 39 34.01 10.86 -45.35
N SER A 40 35.34 10.98 -45.30
CA SER A 40 36.17 11.97 -44.62
C SER A 40 35.82 13.42 -44.94
N ARG A 41 35.98 14.31 -43.93
CA ARG A 41 36.55 15.65 -44.16
C ARG A 41 37.20 16.22 -42.90
N ALA A 42 38.44 16.65 -43.08
CA ALA A 42 39.31 17.30 -42.11
C ALA A 42 39.36 18.82 -42.34
N ALA A 43 39.51 19.60 -41.27
CA ALA A 43 40.10 20.95 -41.19
C ALA A 43 40.17 21.33 -39.70
N GLN A 44 41.33 21.27 -39.02
CA GLN A 44 42.42 22.26 -38.90
C GLN A 44 42.10 23.62 -38.23
N SER A 45 42.81 23.84 -37.10
CA SER A 45 43.35 25.11 -36.56
C SER A 45 42.34 26.04 -35.83
N ARG A 46 42.62 26.71 -34.70
CA ARG A 46 43.87 27.31 -34.19
C ARG A 46 43.73 27.74 -32.70
N ASP A 47 44.88 27.76 -32.05
CA ASP A 47 45.41 28.52 -30.89
C ASP A 47 44.57 29.41 -29.93
N GLY A 48 45.04 29.45 -28.67
CA GLY A 48 44.96 30.61 -27.76
C GLY A 48 44.69 30.24 -26.28
N SER A 49 45.66 29.72 -25.52
CA SER A 49 46.61 30.48 -24.67
C SER A 49 46.03 31.14 -23.39
N SER A 50 46.42 30.54 -22.25
CA SER A 50 47.04 31.17 -21.07
C SER A 50 46.23 31.64 -19.85
N ARG A 51 46.67 31.09 -18.69
CA ARG A 51 46.96 31.72 -17.36
C ARG A 51 45.78 32.36 -16.60
N GLY A 52 45.58 32.18 -15.28
CA GLY A 52 46.33 31.53 -14.21
C GLY A 52 45.83 32.03 -12.83
N ARG A 53 46.31 31.38 -11.75
CA ARG A 53 46.38 31.83 -10.33
C ARG A 53 45.08 31.79 -9.50
N THR A 54 44.97 30.90 -8.48
CA THR A 54 45.40 31.04 -7.06
C THR A 54 44.82 32.32 -6.40
N ALA A 55 44.16 32.35 -5.24
CA ALA A 55 44.39 31.62 -3.99
C ALA A 55 43.26 31.94 -2.97
N VAL A 56 43.02 31.01 -2.03
CA VAL A 56 43.00 31.20 -0.56
C VAL A 56 41.91 32.06 0.14
N GLN A 57 41.51 31.54 1.32
CA GLN A 57 40.90 32.15 2.53
C GLN A 57 39.40 31.95 2.81
N SER A 58 39.13 30.91 3.62
CA SER A 58 38.22 31.00 4.80
C SER A 58 38.88 31.91 5.88
N PRO A 59 38.23 32.44 6.94
CA PRO A 59 37.40 31.67 7.90
C PRO A 59 36.28 32.44 8.69
N ARG A 60 35.69 31.71 9.65
CA ARG A 60 34.94 32.14 10.89
C ARG A 60 33.41 32.27 10.76
N ARG A 61 32.64 31.39 11.42
CA ARG A 61 32.23 31.35 12.85
C ARG A 61 31.30 32.51 13.24
N GLY A 62 30.06 32.17 13.55
CA GLY A 62 29.08 33.03 14.23
C GLY A 62 27.88 32.22 14.71
N ASN A 63 27.94 31.77 15.97
CA ASN A 63 26.76 31.39 16.76
C ASN A 63 25.86 32.62 16.93
N CYS A 64 24.54 32.42 17.07
CA CYS A 64 23.68 32.97 18.13
C CYS A 64 22.20 32.74 17.76
N VAL A 65 21.47 31.95 18.56
CA VAL A 65 20.51 32.38 19.61
C VAL A 65 19.07 32.45 19.09
N SER A 66 18.25 31.56 19.67
CA SER A 66 16.78 31.55 19.61
C SER A 66 16.17 32.78 20.28
N PRO A 67 14.87 33.03 20.04
CA PRO A 67 14.00 33.25 21.20
C PRO A 67 12.68 32.47 21.15
N LYS A 68 12.23 32.17 22.37
CA LYS A 68 10.99 31.53 22.78
C LYS A 68 9.77 32.45 22.62
N THR A 69 8.61 31.81 22.80
CA THR A 69 7.36 32.28 23.44
C THR A 69 6.41 33.20 22.67
N ARG A 70 5.19 32.71 22.42
CA ARG A 70 4.02 33.08 23.25
C ARG A 70 2.81 32.17 23.02
N GLN A 71 2.32 31.60 24.13
CA GLN A 71 0.99 31.04 24.30
C GLN A 71 -0.07 32.15 24.29
N ALA A 72 -1.27 31.85 23.81
CA ALA A 72 -2.49 32.52 24.23
C ALA A 72 -3.65 31.51 24.26
N ASN A 73 -3.99 31.07 25.47
CA ASN A 73 -5.24 30.39 25.80
C ASN A 73 -6.40 31.39 25.71
N ARG A 74 -7.56 30.97 25.22
CA ARG A 74 -8.84 31.62 25.55
C ARG A 74 -9.90 30.56 25.84
N VAL A 75 -10.19 30.45 27.13
CA VAL A 75 -11.31 29.73 27.74
C VAL A 75 -12.52 30.69 27.80
N LYS A 76 -13.71 30.21 27.42
CA LYS A 76 -15.04 30.70 27.83
C LYS A 76 -15.98 29.49 27.76
N SER A 77 -16.15 28.74 28.84
CA SER A 77 -17.18 28.84 29.89
C SER A 77 -18.64 28.86 29.40
N LEU A 78 -19.35 27.82 29.86
CA LEU A 78 -20.80 27.58 29.83
C LEU A 78 -21.65 28.77 30.30
N CYS A 79 -22.90 28.83 29.81
CA CYS A 79 -24.08 28.84 30.69
C CYS A 79 -25.34 28.40 29.93
N ALA A 80 -26.20 27.69 30.65
CA ALA A 80 -27.38 26.98 30.19
C ALA A 80 -28.69 27.76 30.41
N SER A 81 -29.75 27.22 29.79
CA SER A 81 -31.16 27.24 30.24
C SER A 81 -32.02 28.45 29.85
N HIS A 82 -32.99 28.23 28.95
CA HIS A 82 -34.42 28.15 29.34
C HIS A 82 -35.30 27.65 28.19
N ARG A 83 -36.26 26.79 28.57
CA ARG A 83 -37.37 26.29 27.76
C ARG A 83 -38.34 27.43 27.46
N ASN A 84 -38.86 27.49 26.23
CA ASN A 84 -40.20 28.01 26.01
C ASN A 84 -40.86 27.30 24.82
N THR A 85 -41.91 26.55 25.13
CA THR A 85 -42.82 25.89 24.20
C THR A 85 -43.76 26.92 23.59
N ARG A 86 -43.74 27.08 22.26
CA ARG A 86 -44.82 27.76 21.54
C ARG A 86 -45.17 27.01 20.27
N ILE A 87 -46.41 26.53 20.26
CA ILE A 87 -47.12 25.92 19.14
C ILE A 87 -47.39 27.00 18.10
N HIS A 88 -46.93 26.82 16.86
CA HIS A 88 -47.41 27.55 15.70
C HIS A 88 -47.52 26.62 14.48
N SER A 89 -48.79 26.34 14.14
CA SER A 89 -49.39 26.19 12.81
C SER A 89 -48.48 25.84 11.61
N PHE A 90 -48.78 24.67 11.04
CA PHE A 90 -48.40 24.22 9.70
C PHE A 90 -48.80 25.23 8.61
N THR A 91 -47.81 25.70 7.85
CA THR A 91 -48.00 26.16 6.46
C THR A 91 -46.92 25.50 5.61
N HIS A 92 -47.35 24.65 4.65
CA HIS A 92 -46.46 24.02 3.69
C HIS A 92 -45.83 25.06 2.77
N SER A 93 -44.55 25.38 2.99
CA SER A 93 -43.69 25.99 1.98
C SER A 93 -42.73 24.93 1.43
N LEU A 94 -42.84 24.64 0.14
CA LEU A 94 -41.90 23.78 -0.60
C LEU A 94 -40.45 24.25 -0.38
N PRO A 95 -39.50 23.35 -0.07
CA PRO A 95 -38.11 23.74 0.08
C PRO A 95 -37.55 24.14 -1.29
N LYS A 96 -37.17 25.42 -1.41
CA LYS A 96 -36.42 25.94 -2.54
C LYS A 96 -35.03 25.31 -2.50
N LEU A 97 -34.81 24.27 -3.31
CA LEU A 97 -33.50 23.64 -3.53
C LEU A 97 -32.54 24.69 -4.07
N THR A 98 -31.82 25.34 -3.16
CA THR A 98 -30.61 26.09 -3.49
C THR A 98 -29.50 25.05 -3.64
N ILE A 99 -29.36 24.54 -4.87
CA ILE A 99 -28.23 23.69 -5.26
C ILE A 99 -26.98 24.53 -5.10
N THR A 100 -26.14 24.19 -4.13
CA THR A 100 -24.88 24.89 -3.91
C THR A 100 -23.87 24.49 -4.99
N ASN A 101 -22.92 25.37 -5.34
CA ASN A 101 -21.88 25.06 -6.33
C ASN A 101 -21.07 23.79 -5.98
N ASP A 102 -21.00 23.43 -4.69
CA ASP A 102 -20.32 22.25 -4.20
C ASP A 102 -21.05 20.95 -4.56
N ASP A 103 -22.39 20.97 -4.59
CA ASP A 103 -23.21 19.82 -5.01
C ASP A 103 -23.05 19.55 -6.51
N ASN A 104 -22.95 20.62 -7.31
CA ASN A 104 -22.67 20.52 -8.74
C ASN A 104 -21.28 19.94 -9.02
N ASN A 105 -20.26 20.40 -8.29
CA ASN A 105 -18.89 19.88 -8.42
C ASN A 105 -18.78 18.40 -8.02
N ASN A 106 -19.45 18.01 -6.94
CA ASN A 106 -19.53 16.61 -6.52
C ASN A 106 -20.24 15.73 -7.55
N THR A 107 -21.31 16.24 -8.16
CA THR A 107 -22.06 15.54 -9.22
C THR A 107 -21.20 15.35 -10.47
N VAL A 108 -20.49 16.40 -10.91
CA VAL A 108 -19.56 16.33 -12.04
C VAL A 108 -18.43 15.34 -11.77
N ALA A 109 -17.86 15.33 -10.55
CA ALA A 109 -16.83 14.38 -10.16
C ALA A 109 -17.33 12.93 -10.22
N ARG A 110 -18.57 12.67 -9.76
CA ARG A 110 -19.23 11.36 -9.85
C ARG A 110 -19.43 10.93 -11.29
N LEU A 111 -20.00 11.78 -12.15
CA LEU A 111 -20.22 11.48 -13.57
C LEU A 111 -18.92 11.17 -14.30
N ARG A 112 -17.86 11.95 -14.06
CA ARG A 112 -16.52 11.68 -14.62
C ARG A 112 -15.99 10.33 -14.17
N LYS A 113 -16.22 9.93 -12.92
CA LYS A 113 -15.83 8.62 -12.40
C LYS A 113 -16.62 7.50 -13.07
N THR A 114 -17.94 7.65 -13.23
CA THR A 114 -18.80 6.68 -13.91
C THR A 114 -18.39 6.49 -15.36
N ILE A 115 -18.26 7.57 -16.13
CA ILE A 115 -17.81 7.53 -17.53
C ILE A 115 -16.46 6.83 -17.65
N LYS A 116 -15.51 7.15 -16.75
CA LYS A 116 -14.20 6.50 -16.74
C LYS A 116 -14.29 4.99 -16.53
N ILE A 117 -15.17 4.55 -15.63
CA ILE A 117 -15.42 3.12 -15.37
C ILE A 117 -16.02 2.47 -16.61
N GLU A 118 -17.10 3.03 -17.17
CA GLU A 118 -17.77 2.50 -18.35
C GLU A 118 -16.84 2.40 -19.56
N CYS A 119 -16.08 3.46 -19.87
CA CYS A 119 -15.10 3.43 -20.95
C CYS A 119 -14.02 2.36 -20.72
N SER A 120 -13.55 2.18 -19.48
CA SER A 120 -12.56 1.15 -19.18
C SER A 120 -13.12 -0.27 -19.39
N THR A 121 -14.39 -0.49 -19.03
CA THR A 121 -15.10 -1.76 -19.25
C THR A 121 -15.22 -2.06 -20.75
N ILE A 122 -15.65 -1.08 -21.54
CA ILE A 122 -15.77 -1.18 -23.00
C ILE A 122 -14.40 -1.52 -23.62
N LEU A 123 -13.35 -0.77 -23.29
CA LEU A 123 -12.01 -0.96 -23.84
C LEU A 123 -11.35 -2.29 -23.41
N SER A 124 -11.79 -2.85 -22.29
CA SER A 124 -11.34 -4.16 -21.79
C SER A 124 -12.11 -5.34 -22.37
N SER A 125 -13.21 -5.10 -23.09
CA SER A 125 -14.02 -6.16 -23.68
C SER A 125 -13.25 -6.90 -24.81
N PRO A 126 -13.16 -8.24 -24.78
CA PRO A 126 -12.48 -9.02 -25.81
C PRO A 126 -13.05 -8.79 -27.22
N SER A 127 -14.38 -8.71 -27.34
CA SER A 127 -15.06 -8.55 -28.63
C SER A 127 -14.75 -7.21 -29.31
N ILE A 128 -14.65 -6.14 -28.52
CA ILE A 128 -14.33 -4.79 -29.02
C ILE A 128 -12.86 -4.74 -29.42
N LYS A 129 -11.98 -5.38 -28.65
CA LYS A 129 -10.56 -5.49 -28.99
C LYS A 129 -10.36 -6.26 -30.30
N GLU A 130 -11.02 -7.39 -30.47
CA GLU A 130 -10.95 -8.20 -31.69
C GLU A 130 -11.49 -7.44 -32.91
N ALA A 131 -12.58 -6.69 -32.76
CA ALA A 131 -13.13 -5.84 -33.81
C ALA A 131 -12.15 -4.72 -34.22
N LEU A 132 -11.52 -4.04 -33.25
CA LEU A 132 -10.53 -2.98 -33.51
C LEU A 132 -9.25 -3.54 -34.17
N VAL A 133 -8.79 -4.72 -33.76
CA VAL A 133 -7.62 -5.37 -34.41
C VAL A 133 -7.95 -5.80 -35.84
N SER A 134 -9.17 -6.31 -36.06
CA SER A 134 -9.64 -6.74 -37.38
C SER A 134 -9.88 -5.57 -38.34
N SER A 135 -10.24 -4.38 -37.86
CA SER A 135 -10.42 -3.19 -38.70
C SER A 135 -9.10 -2.64 -39.23
N LEU A 136 -8.04 -2.69 -38.42
CA LEU A 136 -6.70 -2.20 -38.81
C LEU A 136 -5.89 -3.18 -39.67
N ASN A 137 -6.21 -4.47 -39.67
CA ASN A 137 -5.52 -5.47 -40.50
C ASN A 137 -6.50 -6.20 -41.42
N PRO A 138 -7.08 -5.51 -42.42
CA PRO A 138 -7.94 -6.14 -43.40
C PRO A 138 -7.10 -7.08 -44.27
N GLN A 139 -7.10 -8.36 -43.96
CA GLN A 139 -6.67 -9.39 -44.91
C GLN A 139 -7.51 -9.22 -46.19
N PRO A 140 -6.90 -9.16 -47.39
CA PRO A 140 -7.65 -9.03 -48.62
C PRO A 140 -8.36 -10.36 -48.91
N SER A 141 -9.62 -10.49 -48.46
CA SER A 141 -10.48 -11.55 -48.99
C SER A 141 -11.05 -11.08 -50.34
N PRO A 142 -10.94 -11.87 -51.41
CA PRO A 142 -11.27 -11.44 -52.78
C PRO A 142 -12.77 -11.23 -53.03
N LYS A 143 -13.65 -11.42 -52.03
CA LYS A 143 -15.12 -11.37 -52.20
C LYS A 143 -15.81 -10.17 -51.55
N SER A 144 -15.08 -9.31 -50.81
CA SER A 144 -15.70 -8.20 -50.05
C SER A 144 -15.37 -6.80 -50.57
N ALA A 145 -14.66 -6.67 -51.69
CA ALA A 145 -14.21 -5.39 -52.24
C ALA A 145 -15.30 -4.58 -52.98
N ALA A 146 -16.47 -5.15 -53.26
CA ALA A 146 -17.46 -4.56 -54.16
C ALA A 146 -18.52 -3.65 -53.50
N LEU A 147 -18.63 -3.62 -52.16
CA LEU A 147 -19.71 -2.90 -51.46
C LEU A 147 -19.24 -1.87 -50.41
N ARG A 148 -17.96 -1.47 -50.40
CA ARG A 148 -17.48 -0.43 -49.47
C ARG A 148 -17.26 0.92 -50.19
N PRO A 149 -17.90 2.01 -49.74
CA PRO A 149 -17.59 3.36 -50.20
C PRO A 149 -16.12 3.68 -49.92
N ARG A 150 -15.30 3.81 -50.98
CA ARG A 150 -13.88 4.16 -50.91
C ARG A 150 -13.71 5.68 -50.78
N LYS A 151 -13.69 6.19 -49.54
CA LYS A 151 -12.89 7.38 -49.20
C LYS A 151 -12.15 7.10 -47.90
N PRO A 152 -10.81 6.96 -47.91
CA PRO A 152 -10.04 6.85 -46.69
C PRO A 152 -10.09 8.22 -46.00
N ARG A 153 -10.96 8.36 -45.00
CA ARG A 153 -10.91 9.50 -44.10
C ARG A 153 -9.70 9.28 -43.19
N LYS A 154 -8.58 9.93 -43.49
CA LYS A 154 -7.34 9.91 -42.68
C LYS A 154 -7.59 10.12 -41.17
N SER A 155 -8.72 10.74 -40.78
CA SER A 155 -9.14 10.92 -39.39
C SER A 155 -9.61 9.61 -38.72
N VAL A 156 -10.32 8.74 -39.44
CA VAL A 156 -10.89 7.50 -38.88
C VAL A 156 -9.77 6.51 -38.56
N ASP A 157 -8.79 6.37 -39.45
CA ASP A 157 -7.62 5.51 -39.21
C ASP A 157 -6.80 6.00 -37.99
N ARG A 158 -6.69 7.33 -37.81
CA ARG A 158 -6.04 7.94 -36.65
C ARG A 158 -6.80 7.67 -35.36
N ASP A 159 -8.12 7.77 -35.38
CA ASP A 159 -8.97 7.53 -34.21
C ASP A 159 -8.97 6.04 -33.83
N GLU A 160 -9.01 5.13 -34.80
CA GLU A 160 -8.88 3.68 -34.56
C GLU A 160 -7.51 3.31 -33.98
N GLN A 161 -6.42 3.89 -34.50
CA GLN A 161 -5.08 3.72 -33.93
C GLN A 161 -4.98 4.25 -32.49
N LEU A 162 -5.61 5.39 -32.20
CA LEU A 162 -5.66 5.96 -30.86
C LEU A 162 -6.46 5.05 -29.92
N LEU A 163 -7.61 4.55 -30.35
CA LEU A 163 -8.43 3.62 -29.57
C LEU A 163 -7.68 2.31 -29.26
N LEU A 164 -6.91 1.79 -30.21
CA LEU A 164 -6.07 0.62 -29.99
C LEU A 164 -4.90 0.91 -29.03
N ALA A 165 -4.26 2.07 -29.14
CA ALA A 165 -3.25 2.48 -28.17
C ALA A 165 -3.84 2.58 -26.76
N ARG A 166 -5.06 3.12 -26.62
CA ARG A 166 -5.79 3.18 -25.35
C ARG A 166 -6.22 1.81 -24.84
N SER A 167 -6.68 0.92 -25.71
CA SER A 167 -7.03 -0.46 -25.35
C SER A 167 -5.80 -1.22 -24.85
N LYS A 168 -4.66 -1.12 -25.54
CA LYS A 168 -3.38 -1.71 -25.08
C LYS A 168 -2.94 -1.13 -23.73
N GLN A 169 -3.08 0.18 -23.54
CA GLN A 169 -2.80 0.83 -22.26
C GLN A 169 -3.73 0.30 -21.15
N GLN A 170 -5.01 0.11 -21.45
CA GLN A 170 -5.99 -0.44 -20.51
C GLN A 170 -5.66 -1.89 -20.15
N GLU A 171 -5.24 -2.70 -21.12
CA GLU A 171 -4.81 -4.08 -20.90
C GLU A 171 -3.59 -4.15 -19.98
N ALA A 172 -2.56 -3.33 -20.24
CA ALA A 172 -1.39 -3.22 -19.39
C ALA A 172 -1.75 -2.77 -17.96
N TYR A 173 -2.69 -1.83 -17.83
CA TYR A 173 -3.21 -1.38 -16.54
C TYR A 173 -3.97 -2.49 -15.80
N ASN A 174 -4.83 -3.24 -16.50
CA ASN A 174 -5.58 -4.37 -15.95
C ASN A 174 -4.62 -5.46 -15.47
N GLN A 175 -3.60 -5.78 -16.27
CA GLN A 175 -2.56 -6.73 -15.91
C GLN A 175 -1.79 -6.27 -14.66
N GLN A 176 -1.43 -4.99 -14.57
CA GLN A 176 -0.79 -4.42 -13.39
C GLN A 176 -1.68 -4.52 -12.15
N CYS A 177 -2.98 -4.23 -12.28
CA CYS A 177 -3.94 -4.37 -11.19
C CYS A 177 -4.09 -5.83 -10.75
N LEU A 178 -4.13 -6.76 -11.69
CA LEU A 178 -4.17 -8.19 -11.41
C LEU A 178 -2.94 -8.64 -10.63
N TYR A 179 -1.73 -8.22 -11.03
CA TYR A 179 -0.52 -8.53 -10.27
C TYR A 179 -0.54 -7.94 -8.87
N ARG A 180 -1.09 -6.74 -8.69
CA ARG A 180 -1.20 -6.10 -7.37
C ARG A 180 -2.19 -6.80 -6.44
N ILE A 181 -3.32 -7.28 -6.97
CA ILE A 181 -4.32 -8.02 -6.20
C ILE A 181 -3.81 -9.42 -5.85
N SER A 182 -3.21 -10.12 -6.82
CA SER A 182 -2.71 -11.50 -6.65
C SER A 182 -1.40 -11.56 -5.86
N ALA A 183 -0.46 -10.68 -6.15
CA ALA A 183 0.78 -10.51 -5.42
C ALA A 183 0.70 -9.25 -4.56
N SER A 184 0.43 -9.43 -3.27
CA SER A 184 0.34 -8.32 -2.30
C SER A 184 1.66 -7.55 -2.10
N VAL A 185 2.73 -7.98 -2.77
CA VAL A 185 3.96 -7.19 -2.92
C VAL A 185 4.30 -7.07 -4.40
N THR A 186 4.55 -5.85 -4.85
CA THR A 186 4.97 -5.56 -6.23
C THR A 186 6.21 -4.66 -6.24
N ALA A 187 7.06 -4.84 -7.24
CA ALA A 187 8.26 -4.02 -7.43
C ALA A 187 8.07 -3.04 -8.59
N PHE A 188 8.66 -1.86 -8.47
CA PHE A 188 8.64 -0.83 -9.51
C PHE A 188 9.94 -0.04 -9.50
N LYS A 189 10.27 0.57 -10.64
CA LYS A 189 11.48 1.39 -10.79
C LYS A 189 11.13 2.85 -10.52
N VAL A 190 11.98 3.51 -9.75
CA VAL A 190 11.89 4.94 -9.42
C VAL A 190 13.21 5.59 -9.79
N HIS A 191 13.13 6.81 -10.31
CA HIS A 191 14.29 7.65 -10.54
C HIS A 191 14.24 8.82 -9.56
N ASP A 192 15.26 8.95 -8.71
CA ASP A 192 15.46 10.12 -7.86
C ASP A 192 15.93 11.28 -8.74
N PRO A 193 15.20 12.42 -8.79
CA PRO A 193 15.60 13.56 -9.60
C PRO A 193 16.85 14.30 -9.08
N ASP A 194 17.36 13.99 -7.89
CA ASP A 194 18.55 14.64 -7.35
C ASP A 194 19.81 14.31 -8.21
N PRO A 195 20.52 15.32 -8.75
CA PRO A 195 21.77 15.10 -9.49
C PRO A 195 22.87 14.43 -8.66
N ASN A 196 22.80 14.51 -7.32
CA ASN A 196 23.75 13.86 -6.41
C ASN A 196 23.26 12.50 -5.90
N ALA A 197 22.18 11.97 -6.48
CA ALA A 197 21.62 10.70 -6.04
C ALA A 197 22.58 9.52 -6.31
N VAL A 198 22.57 8.57 -5.38
CA VAL A 198 23.40 7.38 -5.49
C VAL A 198 22.90 6.47 -6.62
N ASP A 199 23.81 5.76 -7.29
CA ASP A 199 23.49 4.89 -8.44
C ASP A 199 22.78 5.66 -9.59
N GLY A 200 23.15 6.93 -9.82
CA GLY A 200 22.54 7.76 -10.86
C GLY A 200 21.04 7.99 -10.66
N GLY A 201 20.58 7.96 -9.40
CA GLY A 201 19.17 8.10 -9.07
C GLY A 201 18.35 6.83 -9.25
N HIS A 202 18.95 5.68 -9.57
CA HIS A 202 18.21 4.43 -9.70
C HIS A 202 17.77 3.88 -8.33
N VAL A 203 16.46 3.88 -8.11
CA VAL A 203 15.83 3.40 -6.89
C VAL A 203 14.87 2.25 -7.21
N LEU A 204 14.99 1.15 -6.48
CA LEU A 204 14.04 0.05 -6.52
C LEU A 204 12.93 0.31 -5.49
N GLY A 205 11.72 0.55 -5.97
CA GLY A 205 10.54 0.68 -5.15
C GLY A 205 9.86 -0.67 -4.91
N LEU A 206 9.51 -0.92 -3.66
CA LEU A 206 8.66 -2.04 -3.25
C LEU A 206 7.35 -1.48 -2.73
N ARG A 207 6.25 -2.05 -3.18
CA ARG A 207 4.88 -1.70 -2.79
C ARG A 207 4.25 -2.88 -2.07
N PHE A 208 3.86 -2.68 -0.82
CA PHE A 208 3.15 -3.63 0.02
C PHE A 208 1.69 -3.20 0.12
N GLU A 209 0.78 -4.07 -0.30
CA GLU A 209 -0.66 -3.82 -0.22
C GLU A 209 -1.28 -4.75 0.82
N VAL A 210 -2.10 -4.16 1.69
CA VAL A 210 -2.84 -4.87 2.73
C VAL A 210 -4.32 -4.70 2.45
N MET A 211 -5.07 -5.78 2.55
CA MET A 211 -6.53 -5.75 2.44
C MET A 211 -7.13 -6.00 3.81
N THR A 212 -8.04 -5.12 4.23
CA THR A 212 -8.78 -5.23 5.48
C THR A 212 -10.25 -4.97 5.18
N ARG A 213 -11.15 -5.85 5.66
CA ARG A 213 -12.61 -5.71 5.45
C ARG A 213 -13.01 -5.54 3.97
N GLY A 214 -12.36 -6.28 3.08
CA GLY A 214 -12.64 -6.26 1.64
C GLY A 214 -12.15 -5.00 0.90
N GLN A 215 -11.38 -4.13 1.55
CA GLN A 215 -10.81 -2.92 0.95
C GLN A 215 -9.30 -2.90 1.09
N PHE A 216 -8.62 -2.41 0.04
CA PHE A 216 -7.19 -2.17 0.12
C PHE A 216 -6.91 -0.91 0.92
N LEU A 217 -6.04 -1.05 1.91
CA LEU A 217 -5.50 0.08 2.65
C LEU A 217 -4.52 0.87 1.79
N GLN A 218 -4.13 2.05 2.28
CA GLN A 218 -3.03 2.79 1.68
C GLN A 218 -1.77 1.90 1.65
N PRO A 219 -1.14 1.72 0.48
CA PRO A 219 0.01 0.85 0.35
C PRO A 219 1.21 1.41 1.11
N TYR A 220 2.03 0.50 1.65
CA TYR A 220 3.34 0.85 2.19
C TYR A 220 4.40 0.77 1.11
N TYR A 221 5.31 1.73 1.12
CA TYR A 221 6.41 1.81 0.18
C TYR A 221 7.72 1.62 0.91
N VAL A 222 8.63 0.87 0.30
CA VAL A 222 10.03 0.77 0.71
C VAL A 222 10.90 1.03 -0.51
N MET A 223 11.77 2.03 -0.40
CA MET A 223 12.68 2.44 -1.46
C MET A 223 14.07 1.90 -1.13
N LEU A 224 14.64 1.15 -2.07
CA LEU A 224 15.97 0.56 -1.96
C LEU A 224 16.92 1.24 -2.94
N ASN A 225 18.09 1.65 -2.45
CA ASN A 225 19.16 2.19 -3.29
C ASN A 225 20.38 1.26 -3.28
N ARG A 226 21.34 1.53 -4.17
CA ARG A 226 22.63 0.83 -4.25
C ARG A 226 23.77 1.77 -3.89
N PRO A 227 24.11 1.91 -2.60
CA PRO A 227 25.09 2.89 -2.18
C PRO A 227 26.55 2.43 -2.33
N TYR A 228 26.77 1.15 -2.61
CA TYR A 228 28.11 0.55 -2.57
C TYR A 228 28.68 0.42 -3.97
N ALA A 229 29.62 1.28 -4.34
CA ALA A 229 30.31 1.25 -5.64
C ALA A 229 31.02 -0.11 -5.88
N ASN A 230 31.62 -0.66 -4.82
CA ASN A 230 32.39 -1.91 -4.89
C ASN A 230 31.50 -3.16 -5.00
N SER A 231 30.18 -3.03 -4.73
CA SER A 231 29.23 -4.12 -4.79
C SER A 231 27.90 -3.63 -5.36
N GLY A 232 27.88 -3.40 -6.68
CA GLY A 232 26.72 -2.87 -7.42
C GLY A 232 25.46 -3.76 -7.40
N LYS A 233 25.48 -4.90 -6.70
CA LYS A 233 24.28 -5.74 -6.48
C LYS A 233 23.69 -5.57 -5.08
N THR A 234 24.36 -4.86 -4.18
CA THR A 234 23.95 -4.76 -2.78
C THR A 234 23.04 -3.57 -2.55
N LEU A 235 21.89 -3.86 -1.95
CA LEU A 235 20.79 -2.93 -1.71
C LEU A 235 20.83 -2.45 -0.26
N ARG A 236 20.35 -1.21 -0.05
CA ARG A 236 20.10 -0.62 1.27
C ARG A 236 18.75 0.06 1.27
N VAL A 237 18.07 0.01 2.42
CA VAL A 237 16.83 0.79 2.63
C VAL A 237 17.18 2.28 2.64
N HIS A 238 16.53 3.04 1.77
CA HIS A 238 16.69 4.49 1.65
C HIS A 238 15.56 5.24 2.36
N ARG A 239 14.30 4.96 2.00
CA ARG A 239 13.09 5.58 2.58
C ARG A 239 11.98 4.54 2.70
N HIS A 240 11.07 4.73 3.65
CA HIS A 240 9.88 3.88 3.76
C HIS A 240 8.69 4.62 4.38
N THR A 241 7.50 4.05 4.17
CA THR A 241 6.26 4.50 4.83
C THR A 241 5.73 3.47 5.83
N VAL A 242 6.50 2.40 6.11
CA VAL A 242 6.13 1.36 7.08
C VAL A 242 6.02 1.96 8.50
N PRO A 243 4.96 1.65 9.27
CA PRO A 243 4.79 2.09 10.65
C PRO A 243 5.99 1.73 11.55
N PRO A 244 6.31 2.55 12.57
CA PRO A 244 7.44 2.30 13.48
C PRO A 244 7.25 1.05 14.35
N ALA A 245 6.01 0.59 14.51
CA ALA A 245 5.66 -0.66 15.18
C ALA A 245 6.24 -1.92 14.50
N ILE A 246 6.69 -1.79 13.25
CA ILE A 246 7.26 -2.90 12.47
C ILE A 246 8.79 -2.73 12.47
N PRO A 247 9.56 -3.75 12.90
CA PRO A 247 11.02 -3.67 13.05
C PRO A 247 11.78 -3.74 11.72
N LEU A 248 11.54 -2.78 10.82
CA LEU A 248 12.18 -2.71 9.50
C LEU A 248 13.73 -2.70 9.57
N PRO A 249 14.39 -1.95 10.48
CA PRO A 249 15.86 -1.94 10.55
C PRO A 249 16.43 -3.30 10.91
N GLY A 250 15.79 -4.03 11.83
CA GLY A 250 16.21 -5.38 12.21
C GLY A 250 16.05 -6.39 11.07
N LEU A 251 14.97 -6.28 10.30
CA LEU A 251 14.75 -7.10 9.10
C LEU A 251 15.78 -6.77 8.01
N ALA A 252 16.10 -5.50 7.81
CA ALA A 252 17.11 -5.07 6.85
C ALA A 252 18.50 -5.55 7.26
N ALA A 253 18.89 -5.46 8.53
CA ALA A 253 20.18 -5.94 9.01
C ALA A 253 20.35 -7.46 8.81
N ARG A 254 19.28 -8.24 8.97
CA ARG A 254 19.29 -9.69 8.80
C ARG A 254 19.39 -10.14 7.35
N HIS A 255 18.64 -9.50 6.45
CA HIS A 255 18.47 -9.97 5.07
C HIS A 255 19.24 -9.13 4.04
N LEU A 256 19.52 -7.87 4.36
CA LEU A 256 20.28 -6.91 3.54
C LEU A 256 21.54 -6.44 4.30
N PRO A 257 22.44 -7.36 4.70
CA PRO A 257 23.66 -7.00 5.43
C PRO A 257 24.51 -6.01 4.62
N VAL A 258 25.12 -5.07 5.35
CA VAL A 258 26.08 -4.11 4.79
C VAL A 258 27.35 -4.86 4.39
N PRO A 259 27.86 -4.67 3.17
CA PRO A 259 29.15 -5.24 2.78
C PRO A 259 30.24 -4.76 3.74
N LYS A 260 30.97 -5.69 4.36
CA LYS A 260 32.17 -5.35 5.15
C LYS A 260 33.21 -4.79 4.18
N GLN A 261 33.48 -3.50 4.26
CA GLN A 261 34.58 -2.88 3.53
C GLN A 261 35.88 -3.41 4.13
N GLN A 262 36.41 -4.49 3.56
CA GLN A 262 37.85 -4.80 3.38
C GLN A 262 38.86 -4.35 4.47
N LEU A 263 38.48 -4.29 5.75
CA LEU A 263 39.40 -4.01 6.86
C LEU A 263 39.97 -5.29 7.47
N ASP A 264 39.26 -6.42 7.34
CA ASP A 264 39.71 -7.72 7.84
C ASP A 264 40.14 -8.59 6.65
N LYS A 265 41.39 -8.42 6.21
CA LYS A 265 42.01 -9.18 5.12
C LYS A 265 42.23 -10.67 5.47
N ASP A 266 41.95 -11.07 6.71
CA ASP A 266 42.30 -12.38 7.29
C ASP A 266 41.12 -13.32 7.55
N SER A 267 39.89 -12.97 7.14
CA SER A 267 38.75 -13.90 7.24
C SER A 267 38.40 -14.49 5.87
N SER A 268 38.70 -15.77 5.68
CA SER A 268 38.34 -16.59 4.51
C SER A 268 36.82 -16.84 4.34
N ILE A 269 35.98 -16.03 4.99
CA ILE A 269 34.53 -16.17 5.01
C ILE A 269 33.96 -15.29 3.91
N ALA A 270 33.31 -15.92 2.93
CA ALA A 270 32.66 -15.24 1.82
C ALA A 270 31.73 -14.12 2.33
N PRO A 271 31.67 -12.96 1.64
CA PRO A 271 30.84 -11.84 2.08
C PRO A 271 29.38 -12.28 2.18
N PRO A 272 28.63 -11.83 3.21
CA PRO A 272 27.28 -12.28 3.46
C PRO A 272 26.39 -11.95 2.26
N LYS A 273 25.80 -12.99 1.65
CA LYS A 273 24.92 -12.86 0.49
C LYS A 273 23.61 -12.22 0.91
N GLN A 274 23.27 -11.09 0.31
CA GLN A 274 21.96 -10.46 0.54
C GLN A 274 20.84 -11.31 -0.06
N ASP A 275 19.71 -11.35 0.66
CA ASP A 275 18.49 -12.03 0.26
C ASP A 275 17.31 -11.04 0.25
N LEU A 276 17.08 -10.46 -0.92
CA LEU A 276 15.95 -9.54 -1.12
C LEU A 276 14.60 -10.27 -0.98
N GLU A 277 14.52 -11.53 -1.40
CA GLU A 277 13.27 -12.28 -1.35
C GLU A 277 12.89 -12.60 0.10
N GLY A 278 13.85 -13.05 0.91
CA GLY A 278 13.67 -13.26 2.34
C GLY A 278 13.33 -11.98 3.10
N PHE A 279 13.94 -10.84 2.74
CA PHE A 279 13.59 -9.53 3.27
C PHE A 279 12.11 -9.20 2.99
N VAL A 280 11.71 -9.29 1.72
CA VAL A 280 10.35 -8.98 1.27
C VAL A 280 9.32 -9.88 1.94
N LYS A 281 9.58 -11.19 2.00
CA LYS A 281 8.68 -12.16 2.65
C LYS A 281 8.53 -11.88 4.14
N SER A 282 9.64 -11.62 4.84
CA SER A 282 9.63 -11.35 6.27
C SER A 282 8.93 -10.02 6.59
N LEU A 283 9.20 -8.97 5.82
CA LEU A 283 8.55 -7.68 5.99
C LEU A 283 7.05 -7.75 5.70
N ARG A 284 6.66 -8.44 4.62
CA ARG A 284 5.25 -8.69 4.30
C ARG A 284 4.56 -9.40 5.47
N ARG A 285 5.16 -10.47 6.00
CA ARG A 285 4.60 -11.22 7.13
C ARG A 285 4.38 -10.29 8.33
N GLU A 286 5.34 -9.44 8.65
CA GLU A 286 5.24 -8.53 9.79
C GLU A 286 4.17 -7.45 9.61
N ILE A 287 4.06 -6.88 8.41
CA ILE A 287 2.98 -5.96 8.06
C ILE A 287 1.61 -6.64 8.23
N MET A 288 1.46 -7.87 7.74
CA MET A 288 0.19 -8.60 7.85
C MET A 288 -0.15 -8.93 9.30
N ARG A 289 0.83 -9.36 10.11
CA ARG A 289 0.63 -9.62 11.54
C ARG A 289 0.15 -8.40 12.29
N TYR A 290 0.78 -7.25 12.05
CA TYR A 290 0.33 -5.98 12.64
C TYR A 290 -1.13 -5.67 12.31
N HIS A 291 -1.52 -5.77 11.04
CA HIS A 291 -2.91 -5.51 10.63
C HIS A 291 -3.91 -6.56 11.13
N ASN A 292 -3.49 -7.82 11.23
CA ASN A 292 -4.31 -8.87 11.82
C ASN A 292 -4.58 -8.58 13.30
N ARG A 293 -3.55 -8.18 14.09
CA ARG A 293 -3.74 -7.78 15.50
C ARG A 293 -4.67 -6.58 15.66
N LEU A 294 -4.56 -5.58 14.78
CA LEU A 294 -5.49 -4.45 14.75
C LEU A 294 -6.92 -4.90 14.44
N GLY A 295 -7.09 -5.81 13.47
CA GLY A 295 -8.38 -6.37 13.09
C GLY A 295 -9.03 -7.11 14.26
N VAL A 296 -8.29 -8.03 14.88
CA VAL A 296 -8.72 -8.80 16.05
C VAL A 296 -9.12 -7.89 17.21
N SER A 297 -8.33 -6.86 17.51
CA SER A 297 -8.65 -5.88 18.56
C SER A 297 -9.93 -5.10 18.25
N ALA A 298 -10.13 -4.72 16.99
CA ALA A 298 -11.32 -4.00 16.55
C ALA A 298 -12.57 -4.89 16.56
N ASP A 299 -12.41 -6.18 16.28
CA ASP A 299 -13.50 -7.16 16.31
C ASP A 299 -13.86 -7.51 17.76
N LEU A 300 -12.89 -7.69 18.66
CA LEU A 300 -13.12 -7.84 20.10
C LEU A 300 -13.90 -6.63 20.67
N ARG A 301 -13.48 -5.41 20.32
CA ARG A 301 -14.19 -4.18 20.71
C ARG A 301 -15.64 -4.17 20.19
N ARG A 302 -15.87 -4.69 18.99
CA ARG A 302 -17.22 -4.76 18.40
C ARG A 302 -18.10 -5.77 19.13
N SER A 303 -17.57 -6.97 19.40
CA SER A 303 -18.31 -8.01 20.11
C SER A 303 -18.71 -7.54 21.52
N LEU A 304 -17.77 -7.01 22.29
CA LEU A 304 -18.03 -6.54 23.65
C LEU A 304 -18.85 -5.24 23.69
N GLY A 305 -18.64 -4.32 22.74
CA GLY A 305 -19.38 -3.05 22.66
C GLY A 305 -20.82 -3.17 22.14
N ALA A 306 -21.16 -4.24 21.41
CA ALA A 306 -22.53 -4.49 20.95
C ALA A 306 -23.48 -4.75 22.13
N HIS A 307 -22.98 -5.40 23.18
CA HIS A 307 -23.74 -5.76 24.38
C HIS A 307 -24.03 -4.55 25.28
N SER A 308 -23.04 -3.66 25.47
CA SER A 308 -23.25 -2.39 26.19
C SER A 308 -24.37 -1.55 25.56
N ARG A 309 -24.44 -1.52 24.22
CA ARG A 309 -25.42 -0.73 23.48
C ARG A 309 -26.82 -1.36 23.46
N ALA A 310 -26.91 -2.69 23.48
CA ALA A 310 -28.18 -3.40 23.63
C ALA A 310 -28.76 -3.24 25.04
N ALA A 311 -27.94 -3.37 26.09
CA ALA A 311 -28.37 -3.17 27.47
C ALA A 311 -28.78 -1.71 27.78
N ALA A 312 -28.09 -0.73 27.19
CA ALA A 312 -28.47 0.68 27.31
C ALA A 312 -29.81 1.02 26.64
N ALA A 313 -30.24 0.25 25.62
CA ALA A 313 -31.53 0.44 24.97
C ALA A 313 -32.70 -0.10 25.81
N ASP A 314 -32.44 -1.08 26.68
CA ASP A 314 -33.43 -1.74 27.54
C ASP A 314 -33.57 -1.07 28.93
N GLY A 315 -32.82 0.00 29.18
CA GLY A 315 -32.89 0.78 30.43
C GLY A 315 -32.44 0.02 31.69
N SER A 316 -31.88 -1.19 31.55
CA SER A 316 -31.36 -1.98 32.67
C SER A 316 -29.96 -1.52 33.07
N SER A 317 -29.66 -1.50 34.37
CA SER A 317 -28.31 -1.20 34.85
C SER A 317 -27.34 -2.29 34.37
N LEU A 318 -26.21 -1.90 33.79
CA LEU A 318 -25.21 -2.85 33.32
C LEU A 318 -24.71 -3.73 34.48
N PRO A 319 -24.61 -5.06 34.30
CA PRO A 319 -23.97 -5.95 35.27
C PRO A 319 -22.52 -5.50 35.53
N SER A 320 -22.05 -5.61 36.77
CA SER A 320 -20.68 -5.26 37.17
C SER A 320 -19.60 -5.97 36.33
N ASN A 321 -19.87 -7.21 35.92
CA ASN A 321 -18.98 -8.03 35.09
C ASN A 321 -18.96 -7.63 33.61
N THR A 322 -19.71 -6.60 33.19
CA THR A 322 -19.75 -6.16 31.78
C THR A 322 -18.53 -5.31 31.44
N ILE A 323 -17.94 -5.55 30.26
CA ILE A 323 -16.85 -4.73 29.74
C ILE A 323 -17.41 -3.46 29.09
N VAL A 324 -16.92 -2.31 29.55
CA VAL A 324 -17.33 -0.97 29.09
C VAL A 324 -16.39 -0.43 28.02
N ASP A 325 -15.09 -0.70 28.12
CA ASP A 325 -14.08 -0.22 27.16
C ASP A 325 -13.06 -1.29 26.77
N VAL A 326 -12.66 -1.24 25.50
CA VAL A 326 -11.62 -2.07 24.90
C VAL A 326 -10.71 -1.15 24.08
N SER A 327 -9.46 -1.01 24.51
CA SER A 327 -8.48 -0.12 23.90
C SER A 327 -7.13 -0.81 23.68
N ILE A 328 -6.40 -0.38 22.65
CA ILE A 328 -5.03 -0.85 22.40
C ILE A 328 -4.10 -0.10 23.35
N ALA A 329 -3.28 -0.84 24.09
CA ALA A 329 -2.41 -0.30 25.14
C ALA A 329 -0.98 -0.02 24.67
N ASP A 330 -0.58 -0.51 23.50
CA ASP A 330 0.77 -0.41 22.95
C ASP A 330 0.79 -0.06 21.45
N THR A 331 1.92 0.44 20.97
CA THR A 331 2.08 0.80 19.55
C THR A 331 2.09 -0.39 18.61
N GLU A 332 2.47 -1.59 19.09
CA GLU A 332 2.52 -2.82 18.30
C GLU A 332 1.19 -3.58 18.24
N ALA A 333 0.18 -3.11 18.98
CA ALA A 333 -1.10 -3.77 19.18
C ALA A 333 -0.97 -5.21 19.73
N LYS A 334 0.06 -5.48 20.53
CA LYS A 334 0.22 -6.76 21.25
C LYS A 334 -0.51 -6.76 22.59
N GLN A 335 -0.87 -5.59 23.11
CA GLN A 335 -1.49 -5.44 24.42
C GLN A 335 -2.84 -4.75 24.27
N ILE A 336 -3.89 -5.40 24.75
CA ILE A 336 -5.25 -4.85 24.82
C ILE A 336 -5.56 -4.56 26.28
N ARG A 337 -6.06 -3.36 26.54
CA ARG A 337 -6.65 -2.95 27.80
C ARG A 337 -8.16 -3.16 27.75
N LEU A 338 -8.69 -3.77 28.79
CA LEU A 338 -10.11 -3.99 29.03
C LEU A 338 -10.51 -3.24 30.30
N THR A 339 -11.68 -2.61 30.31
CA THR A 339 -12.23 -1.91 31.49
C THR A 339 -13.64 -2.41 31.75
N TRP A 340 -13.90 -2.88 32.97
CA TRP A 340 -15.20 -3.37 33.42
C TRP A 340 -16.07 -2.23 34.00
N ALA A 341 -17.37 -2.50 34.17
CA ALA A 341 -18.32 -1.57 34.75
C ALA A 341 -18.07 -1.32 36.25
N ASP A 342 -17.47 -2.27 36.94
CA ASP A 342 -17.04 -2.16 38.35
C ASP A 342 -15.61 -1.57 38.50
N GLU A 343 -15.12 -0.90 37.47
CA GLU A 343 -13.80 -0.26 37.42
C GLU A 343 -12.60 -1.23 37.47
N ARG A 344 -12.81 -2.55 37.41
CA ARG A 344 -11.72 -3.50 37.18
C ARG A 344 -11.06 -3.23 35.82
N ASN A 345 -9.75 -3.45 35.77
CA ASN A 345 -8.93 -3.26 34.58
C ASN A 345 -8.23 -4.56 34.21
N GLY A 346 -8.22 -4.89 32.94
CA GLY A 346 -7.64 -6.11 32.41
C GLY A 346 -6.62 -5.81 31.35
N ARG A 347 -5.57 -6.63 31.31
CA ARG A 347 -4.53 -6.55 30.29
C ARG A 347 -4.38 -7.91 29.64
N LEU A 348 -4.70 -7.94 28.37
CA LEU A 348 -4.50 -9.08 27.50
C LEU A 348 -3.25 -8.84 26.68
N VAL A 349 -2.35 -9.82 26.64
CA VAL A 349 -1.17 -9.84 25.79
C VAL A 349 -1.37 -10.94 24.75
N MET A 350 -1.29 -10.58 23.48
CA MET A 350 -1.38 -11.50 22.36
C MET A 350 -0.02 -11.67 21.66
N ASP A 351 0.15 -12.82 21.00
CA ASP A 351 1.29 -13.08 20.13
C ASP A 351 1.07 -12.55 18.70
N ASP A 352 2.02 -12.85 17.82
CA ASP A 352 1.99 -12.47 16.41
C ASP A 352 0.87 -13.15 15.61
N ASP A 353 0.35 -14.28 16.10
CA ASP A 353 -0.68 -15.08 15.43
C ASP A 353 -2.08 -14.85 16.02
N GLY A 354 -2.21 -13.93 16.99
CA GLY A 354 -3.47 -13.57 17.65
C GLY A 354 -3.88 -14.53 18.77
N LYS A 355 -2.96 -15.36 19.28
CA LYS A 355 -3.19 -16.17 20.47
C LYS A 355 -2.95 -15.35 21.72
N VAL A 356 -3.72 -15.63 22.77
CA VAL A 356 -3.53 -14.98 24.06
C VAL A 356 -2.36 -15.65 24.79
N VAL A 357 -1.31 -14.88 25.05
CA VAL A 357 -0.13 -15.35 25.79
C VAL A 357 -0.30 -15.12 27.28
N LYS A 358 -0.92 -14.01 27.66
CA LYS A 358 -1.10 -13.63 29.06
C LYS A 358 -2.36 -12.81 29.24
N PHE A 359 -3.13 -13.16 30.26
CA PHE A 359 -4.26 -12.37 30.71
C PHE A 359 -4.07 -12.00 32.18
N MET A 360 -4.41 -10.76 32.55
CA MET A 360 -4.26 -10.25 33.91
C MET A 360 -5.42 -9.31 34.21
N VAL A 361 -6.06 -9.48 35.37
CA VAL A 361 -7.12 -8.58 35.87
C VAL A 361 -6.65 -7.89 37.15
N PHE A 362 -6.99 -6.63 37.29
CA PHE A 362 -6.69 -5.76 38.41
C PHE A 362 -8.01 -5.16 38.92
N GLY A 363 -8.32 -5.38 40.19
CA GLY A 363 -9.41 -4.72 40.90
C GLY A 363 -8.91 -3.71 41.93
N ALA A 364 -9.82 -3.26 42.79
CA ALA A 364 -9.54 -2.24 43.81
C ALA A 364 -8.44 -2.66 44.80
N GLU A 365 -8.40 -3.94 45.17
CA GLU A 365 -7.41 -4.50 46.10
C GLU A 365 -6.13 -5.03 45.40
N GLY A 366 -5.95 -4.71 44.12
CA GLY A 366 -4.78 -5.13 43.34
C GLY A 366 -5.10 -6.27 42.38
N ARG A 367 -4.18 -7.21 42.21
CA ARG A 367 -4.31 -8.24 41.17
C ARG A 367 -5.37 -9.28 41.57
N ASP A 368 -6.45 -9.35 40.79
CA ASP A 368 -7.52 -10.32 40.96
C ASP A 368 -7.11 -11.67 40.32
N TRP A 369 -6.60 -12.57 41.16
CA TRP A 369 -6.07 -13.86 40.71
C TRP A 369 -7.18 -14.86 40.35
N GLU A 370 -8.35 -14.77 40.98
CA GLU A 370 -9.48 -15.68 40.77
C GLU A 370 -10.10 -15.44 39.40
N THR A 371 -10.46 -14.19 39.11
CA THR A 371 -10.98 -13.79 37.80
C THR A 371 -9.93 -14.01 36.72
N THR A 372 -8.65 -13.77 37.01
CA THR A 372 -7.57 -14.09 36.06
C THR A 372 -7.52 -15.59 35.76
N LYS A 373 -7.60 -16.47 36.77
CA LYS A 373 -7.51 -17.92 36.59
C LYS A 373 -8.70 -18.45 35.77
N GLN A 374 -9.92 -18.05 36.14
CA GLN A 374 -11.14 -18.42 35.41
C GLN A 374 -11.07 -18.02 33.93
N LEU A 375 -10.54 -16.83 33.64
CA LEU A 375 -10.45 -16.31 32.28
C LEU A 375 -9.17 -16.75 31.52
N THR A 376 -8.19 -17.37 32.19
CA THR A 376 -6.92 -17.82 31.57
C THR A 376 -6.92 -19.31 31.24
N ASP A 377 -7.72 -20.13 31.94
CA ASP A 377 -7.77 -21.58 31.71
C ASP A 377 -8.31 -21.94 30.31
N SER A 378 -8.94 -20.99 29.60
CA SER A 378 -9.23 -21.09 28.18
C SER A 378 -8.00 -20.73 27.35
N GLN A 379 -7.18 -21.73 27.00
CA GLN A 379 -6.12 -21.56 26.00
C GLN A 379 -6.73 -21.30 24.61
N GLY A 380 -7.08 -20.05 24.34
CA GLY A 380 -7.81 -19.65 23.14
C GLY A 380 -7.12 -18.56 22.32
N ARG A 381 -7.63 -18.36 21.11
CA ARG A 381 -7.36 -17.13 20.37
C ARG A 381 -8.15 -15.97 20.98
N VAL A 382 -7.82 -14.74 20.63
CA VAL A 382 -8.52 -13.55 21.15
C VAL A 382 -10.02 -13.58 20.83
N GLU A 383 -10.45 -14.24 19.74
CA GLU A 383 -11.86 -14.40 19.40
C GLU A 383 -12.61 -15.27 20.42
N ASP A 384 -11.96 -16.32 20.94
CA ASP A 384 -12.54 -17.20 21.96
C ASP A 384 -12.70 -16.45 23.30
N VAL A 385 -11.74 -15.57 23.59
CA VAL A 385 -11.81 -14.70 24.78
C VAL A 385 -13.00 -13.75 24.72
N ALA A 386 -13.39 -13.26 23.54
CA ALA A 386 -14.59 -12.43 23.41
C ALA A 386 -15.85 -13.18 23.88
N LYS A 387 -16.02 -14.41 23.41
CA LYS A 387 -17.17 -15.27 23.76
C LYS A 387 -17.18 -15.62 25.25
N MET A 388 -16.01 -15.95 25.81
CA MET A 388 -15.88 -16.24 27.24
C MET A 388 -16.21 -15.01 28.11
N LEU A 389 -15.75 -13.83 27.71
CA LEU A 389 -16.07 -12.59 28.44
C LEU A 389 -17.56 -12.26 28.38
N GLU A 390 -18.23 -12.61 27.28
CA GLU A 390 -19.69 -12.51 27.15
C GLU A 390 -20.41 -13.50 28.09
N GLU A 391 -19.96 -14.76 28.15
CA GLU A 391 -20.51 -15.78 29.06
C GLU A 391 -20.32 -15.38 30.53
N TYR A 392 -19.15 -14.85 30.88
CA TYR A 392 -18.84 -14.31 32.21
C TYR A 392 -19.71 -13.10 32.58
N ALA A 393 -19.95 -12.19 31.63
CA ALA A 393 -20.84 -11.04 31.83
C ALA A 393 -22.32 -11.47 32.01
N ALA A 394 -22.73 -12.57 31.37
CA ALA A 394 -24.07 -13.14 31.51
C ALA A 394 -24.28 -13.96 32.81
N GLY A 395 -23.25 -14.12 33.65
CA GLY A 395 -23.32 -14.85 34.91
C GLY A 395 -23.54 -16.35 34.74
N ARG A 396 -23.27 -16.91 33.55
CA ARG A 396 -23.30 -18.35 33.33
C ARG A 396 -21.92 -18.91 33.66
N GLU A 397 -21.78 -19.46 34.86
CA GLU A 397 -20.59 -20.25 35.21
C GLU A 397 -20.48 -21.44 34.24
N SER A 398 -19.27 -21.64 33.72
CA SER A 398 -18.91 -22.75 32.81
C SER A 398 -18.67 -24.03 33.59
#